data_AF-A0A4V0YJ47-F1
#
_entry.id   AF-A0A4V0YJ47-F1
#
_cell.length_a   1.000
_cell.length_b   1.000
_cell.length_c   1.000
_cell.angle_alpha   90.00
_cell.angle_beta   90.00
_cell.angle_gamma   90.00
#
_symmetry.space_group_name_H-M   'P 1'
#
loop_
_entity.id
_entity.type
_entity.pdbx_description
1 polymer ?
#
loop_
_entity_poly.entity_id
_entity_poly.type
_entity_poly.pdbx_seq_one_letter_code
_entity_poly.pdbx_strand_id
1 'polypeptide(L)'
;MTMWLRGTSGCPAYASEYSCWYLEDKATYDVFYWKNLAQDDEADNQLIASAVGLSQCRAKAIEHAARLREKWNDRAYICMLMEHGRYMEKHRLLPT
;
A
#
# COMPACT_ATOMS: atom_id res chain seq x y z
N MET A 1 -4.91 24.58 18.02
CA MET A 1 -5.17 23.50 18.98
C MET A 1 -6.03 22.45 18.31
N THR A 2 -5.42 21.50 17.59
CA THR A 2 -5.94 20.13 17.44
C THR A 2 -4.73 19.23 17.30
N MET A 3 -4.49 18.51 18.39
CA MET A 3 -3.37 17.62 18.63
C MET A 3 -3.58 16.38 17.76
N TRP A 4 -2.84 16.33 16.65
CA TRP A 4 -2.77 15.14 15.80
C TRP A 4 -2.38 13.96 16.69
N LEU A 5 -3.09 12.84 16.52
CA LEU A 5 -2.81 11.54 17.12
C LEU A 5 -1.47 10.97 16.58
N ARG A 6 -0.37 11.71 16.72
CA ARG A 6 1.01 11.22 16.65
C ARG A 6 1.25 10.37 17.90
N GLY A 7 0.67 9.16 17.91
CA GLY A 7 1.06 8.12 18.85
C GLY A 7 2.56 7.85 18.62
N THR A 8 3.37 8.06 19.64
CA THR A 8 4.84 8.13 19.63
C THR A 8 5.52 6.78 19.49
N SER A 9 5.09 5.99 18.52
CA SER A 9 5.84 4.86 17.99
C SER A 9 5.43 4.76 16.54
N GLY A 10 6.15 5.47 15.66
CA GLY A 10 6.06 5.21 14.22
C GLY A 10 6.26 3.72 13.94
N CYS A 11 6.10 3.31 12.70
CA CYS A 11 6.29 1.92 12.32
C CYS A 11 7.61 1.74 11.58
N PRO A 12 8.71 1.31 12.24
CA PRO A 12 9.99 1.11 11.57
C PRO A 12 9.90 0.09 10.43
N ALA A 13 9.03 -0.91 10.55
CA ALA A 13 8.80 -1.92 9.51
C ALA A 13 8.36 -1.31 8.17
N TYR A 14 7.71 -0.14 8.21
CA TYR A 14 7.24 0.58 7.03
C TYR A 14 7.88 1.97 6.88
N ALA A 15 8.89 2.30 7.69
CA ALA A 15 9.54 3.61 7.74
C ALA A 15 8.56 4.80 7.84
N SER A 16 7.50 4.64 8.63
CA SER A 16 6.37 5.57 8.71
C SER A 16 6.28 6.26 10.08
N GLU A 17 5.81 7.51 10.10
CA GLU A 17 5.49 8.23 11.36
C GLU A 17 4.19 7.73 12.00
N TYR A 18 3.36 6.99 11.25
CA TYR A 18 2.13 6.39 11.76
C TYR A 18 2.42 5.10 12.53
N SER A 19 1.55 4.74 13.47
CA SER A 19 1.70 3.49 14.24
C SER A 19 1.45 2.26 13.35
N CYS A 20 2.15 1.15 13.63
CA CYS A 20 1.97 -0.09 12.85
C CYS A 20 0.51 -0.56 12.85
N TRP A 21 -0.15 -0.50 14.01
CA TRP A 21 -1.58 -0.84 14.13
C TRP A 21 -2.46 0.01 13.22
N TYR A 22 -2.18 1.33 13.13
CA TYR A 22 -2.93 2.18 12.21
C TYR A 22 -2.69 1.74 10.76
N LEU A 23 -1.45 1.55 10.36
CA LEU A 23 -1.09 1.18 8.99
C LEU A 23 -1.65 -0.20 8.59
N GLU A 24 -1.63 -1.17 9.49
CA GLU A 24 -2.03 -2.54 9.22
C GLU A 24 -3.55 -2.71 9.19
N ASP A 25 -4.29 -2.01 10.06
CA ASP A 25 -5.72 -2.30 10.30
C ASP A 25 -6.69 -1.15 9.99
N LYS A 26 -6.22 0.11 9.95
CA LYS A 26 -7.12 1.29 9.92
C LYS A 26 -6.88 2.23 8.75
N ALA A 27 -5.66 2.31 8.26
CA ALA A 27 -5.28 3.15 7.15
C ALA A 27 -6.03 2.74 5.88
N THR A 28 -6.51 3.73 5.12
CA THR A 28 -7.05 3.52 3.78
C THR A 28 -5.91 3.62 2.78
N TYR A 29 -5.87 2.68 1.85
CA TYR A 29 -4.90 2.62 0.78
C TYR A 29 -5.58 2.60 -0.58
N ASP A 30 -5.03 3.35 -1.51
CA ASP A 30 -5.20 3.06 -2.93
C ASP A 30 -4.18 2.01 -3.34
N VAL A 31 -4.65 0.95 -3.99
CA VAL A 31 -3.85 -0.19 -4.42
C VAL A 31 -3.44 0.03 -5.87
N PHE A 32 -2.16 0.26 -6.09
CA PHE A 32 -1.58 0.35 -7.42
C PHE A 32 -0.87 -0.95 -7.78
N TYR A 33 -1.00 -1.37 -9.03
CA TYR A 33 -0.36 -2.56 -9.57
C TYR A 33 0.48 -2.20 -10.80
N TRP A 34 1.71 -2.71 -10.81
CA TRP A 34 2.68 -2.58 -11.89
C TRP A 34 2.77 -3.89 -12.65
N LYS A 35 2.28 -3.86 -13.89
CA LYS A 35 2.33 -5.02 -14.77
C LYS A 35 3.76 -5.35 -15.22
N ASN A 36 4.58 -4.33 -15.49
CA ASN A 36 5.85 -4.51 -16.19
C ASN A 36 7.04 -3.91 -15.41
N LEU A 37 7.47 -4.62 -14.37
CA LEU A 37 8.56 -4.19 -13.49
C LEU A 37 9.93 -3.99 -14.16
N ALA A 38 10.12 -4.55 -15.36
CA ALA A 38 11.39 -4.46 -16.09
C ALA A 38 11.59 -3.11 -16.80
N GLN A 39 10.51 -2.39 -17.11
CA GLN A 39 10.57 -1.14 -17.85
C GLN A 39 10.63 0.09 -16.94
N ASP A 40 10.38 -0.08 -15.63
CA ASP A 40 10.31 1.01 -14.63
C ASP A 40 9.48 2.21 -15.10
N ASP A 41 8.42 1.92 -15.86
CA ASP A 41 7.53 2.94 -16.41
C ASP A 41 6.45 3.28 -15.38
N GLU A 42 6.42 4.53 -14.93
CA GLU A 42 5.39 5.02 -14.02
C GLU A 42 3.99 4.99 -14.67
N ALA A 43 3.89 5.02 -16.01
CA ALA A 43 2.61 4.90 -16.72
C ALA A 43 1.95 3.52 -16.52
N ASP A 44 2.72 2.49 -16.15
CA ASP A 44 2.22 1.15 -15.86
C ASP A 44 1.63 1.04 -14.45
N ASN A 45 1.71 2.09 -13.62
CA ASN A 45 1.03 2.13 -12.31
C ASN A 45 -0.47 2.29 -12.52
N GLN A 46 -1.20 1.18 -12.47
CA GLN A 46 -2.66 1.23 -12.55
C GLN A 46 -3.25 1.19 -11.15
N LEU A 47 -4.15 2.13 -10.85
CA LEU A 47 -5.03 2.03 -9.69
C LEU A 47 -6.02 0.89 -9.93
N ILE A 48 -5.96 -0.15 -9.10
CA ILE A 48 -6.76 -1.36 -9.29
C ILE A 48 -7.89 -1.50 -8.26
N ALA A 49 -7.75 -0.89 -7.08
CA ALA A 49 -8.70 -0.96 -5.98
C ALA A 49 -8.36 0.07 -4.90
N SER A 50 -9.26 0.23 -3.92
CA SER A 50 -8.95 0.81 -2.62
C SER A 50 -9.21 -0.24 -1.53
N ALA A 51 -8.43 -0.20 -0.44
CA ALA A 51 -8.47 -1.19 0.63
C ALA A 51 -8.23 -0.55 2.00
N VAL A 52 -8.73 -1.17 3.07
CA VAL A 52 -8.42 -0.77 4.45
C VAL A 52 -7.40 -1.76 5.02
N GLY A 53 -6.23 -1.26 5.40
CA GLY A 53 -5.13 -2.04 5.94
C GLY A 53 -4.19 -2.66 4.90
N LEU A 54 -2.92 -2.84 5.28
CA LEU A 54 -1.86 -3.37 4.39
C LEU A 54 -2.13 -4.80 3.92
N SER A 55 -2.70 -5.64 4.78
CA SER A 55 -3.06 -7.03 4.43
C SER A 55 -4.09 -7.08 3.29
N GLN A 56 -5.13 -6.25 3.36
CA GLN A 56 -6.15 -6.19 2.32
C GLN A 56 -5.62 -5.55 1.03
N CYS A 57 -4.76 -4.54 1.15
CA CYS A 57 -4.07 -3.98 -0.01
C CYS A 57 -3.29 -5.07 -0.79
N ARG A 58 -2.47 -5.88 -0.09
CA ARG A 58 -1.73 -6.99 -0.71
C ARG A 58 -2.67 -8.04 -1.30
N ALA A 59 -3.74 -8.41 -0.58
CA ALA A 59 -4.72 -9.37 -1.08
C ALA A 59 -5.36 -8.92 -2.41
N LYS A 60 -5.73 -7.64 -2.53
CA LYS A 60 -6.31 -7.07 -3.76
C LYS A 60 -5.32 -7.08 -4.92
N ALA A 61 -4.03 -6.82 -4.66
CA ALA A 61 -2.98 -6.94 -5.66
C ALA A 61 -2.79 -8.38 -6.14
N ILE A 62 -2.79 -9.37 -5.22
CA ILE A 62 -2.71 -10.80 -5.56
C ILE A 62 -3.91 -11.23 -6.40
N GLU A 63 -5.12 -10.84 -5.98
CA GLU A 63 -6.35 -11.10 -6.74
C GLU A 63 -6.26 -10.51 -8.15
N HIS A 64 -5.70 -9.30 -8.30
CA HIS A 64 -5.53 -8.68 -9.61
C HIS A 64 -4.52 -9.43 -10.48
N ALA A 65 -3.35 -9.79 -9.96
CA ALA A 65 -2.36 -10.60 -10.66
C ALA A 65 -2.95 -11.94 -11.13
N ALA A 66 -3.74 -12.60 -10.27
CA ALA A 66 -4.42 -13.84 -10.60
C ALA A 66 -5.43 -13.67 -11.75
N ARG A 67 -6.18 -12.55 -11.79
CA ARG A 67 -7.08 -12.24 -12.92
C ARG A 67 -6.33 -12.05 -14.24
N LEU A 68 -5.15 -11.45 -14.19
CA LEU A 68 -4.27 -11.29 -15.35
C LEU A 68 -3.55 -12.60 -15.75
N ARG A 69 -3.67 -13.66 -14.94
CA ARG A 69 -2.93 -14.92 -15.07
C ARG A 69 -1.41 -14.72 -15.03
N GLU A 70 -0.97 -13.71 -14.30
CA GLU A 70 0.45 -13.41 -14.10
C GLU A 70 0.98 -14.14 -12.87
N LYS A 71 2.28 -14.47 -12.90
CA LYS A 71 2.96 -14.99 -11.70
C LYS A 71 3.09 -13.86 -10.68
N TRP A 72 2.66 -14.12 -9.44
CA TRP A 72 2.77 -13.15 -8.35
C TRP A 72 4.22 -12.70 -8.13
N ASN A 73 4.38 -11.38 -7.94
CA ASN A 73 5.64 -10.74 -7.60
C ASN A 73 5.37 -9.62 -6.58
N ASP A 74 5.94 -9.71 -5.37
CA ASP A 74 5.71 -8.72 -4.32
C ASP A 74 6.23 -7.31 -4.67
N ARG A 75 7.03 -7.14 -5.72
CA ARG A 75 7.41 -5.82 -6.25
C ARG A 75 6.34 -5.19 -7.14
N ALA A 76 5.39 -5.97 -7.66
CA ALA A 76 4.39 -5.57 -8.65
C ALA A 76 3.24 -4.74 -8.07
N TYR A 77 3.28 -4.34 -6.80
CA TYR A 77 2.21 -3.56 -6.20
C TYR A 77 2.74 -2.51 -5.25
N ILE A 78 1.91 -1.53 -4.93
CA ILE A 78 2.18 -0.54 -3.90
C ILE A 78 0.87 -0.10 -3.23
N CYS A 79 0.91 0.03 -1.91
CA CYS A 79 -0.19 0.53 -1.09
C CYS A 79 0.06 2.02 -0.86
N MET A 80 -0.70 2.87 -1.54
CA MET A 80 -0.61 4.33 -1.41
C MET A 80 -1.50 4.79 -0.25
N LEU A 81 -0.91 5.21 0.86
CA LEU A 81 -1.66 5.69 2.03
C LEU A 81 -2.46 6.94 1.65
N MET A 82 -3.76 6.90 1.90
CA MET A 82 -4.70 7.98 1.63
C MET A 82 -5.14 8.65 2.92
N GLU A 83 -4.91 9.95 3.01
CA GLU A 83 -5.41 10.77 4.11
C GLU A 83 -5.97 12.08 3.57
N HIS A 84 -7.20 12.45 3.96
CA HIS A 84 -7.86 13.68 3.53
C HIS A 84 -7.87 13.89 1.99
N GLY A 85 -7.99 12.80 1.22
CA GLY A 85 -7.98 12.84 -0.24
C GLY A 85 -6.61 13.07 -0.88
N ARG A 86 -5.52 12.88 -0.13
CA ARG A 86 -4.14 13.02 -0.61
C ARG A 86 -3.33 11.75 -0.37
N TYR A 87 -2.37 11.50 -1.26
CA TYR A 87 -1.35 10.47 -1.11
C TYR A 87 -0.29 10.93 -0.11
N MET A 88 -0.08 10.15 0.94
CA MET A 88 0.84 10.49 2.03
C MET A 88 2.14 9.68 1.93
N GLU A 89 2.02 8.35 1.98
CA GLU A 89 3.15 7.42 2.08
C GLU A 89 2.94 6.21 1.17
N LYS A 90 4.05 5.56 0.84
CA LYS A 90 4.12 4.38 -0.04
C LYS A 90 4.51 3.16 0.79
N HIS A 91 3.62 2.18 0.89
CA HIS A 91 3.86 0.98 1.69
C HIS A 91 3.76 -0.31 0.85
N ARG A 92 4.43 -1.35 1.33
CA ARG A 92 4.20 -2.74 0.92
C ARG A 92 4.17 -3.58 2.18
N LEU A 93 3.29 -4.57 2.21
CA LEU A 93 3.35 -5.59 3.26
C LEU A 93 4.57 -6.46 2.95
N LEU A 94 5.63 -6.28 3.73
CA LEU A 94 6.82 -7.12 3.67
C LEU A 94 6.46 -8.50 4.24
N PRO A 95 6.81 -9.61 3.56
CA PRO A 95 6.69 -10.94 4.17
C PRO A 95 7.60 -10.99 5.40
N THR A 96 7.01 -11.32 6.55
CA THR A 96 7.73 -11.59 7.81
C THR A 96 8.58 -12.84 7.72
#